data_AF-A0A523UM06-F1
#
_entry.id   AF-A0A523UM06-F1
#
_cell.length_a   1.000
_cell.length_b   1.000
_cell.length_c   1.000
_cell.angle_alpha   90.00
_cell.angle_beta   90.00
_cell.angle_gamma   90.00
#
_symmetry.space_group_name_H-M   'P 1'
#
loop_
_entity.id
_entity.type
_entity.pdbx_description
1 polymer ?
#
loop_
_entity_poly.entity_id
_entity_poly.type
_entity_poly.pdbx_seq_one_letter_code
_entity_poly.pdbx_strand_id
1 'polypeptide(L)'
;MKCSIASDKFRRKFAEQIEEICGERISLCYQCGKCSAGCPVTYAMDYLPSQITRFAQLGLTDKAMKSSTIWICASCQTCSVRCPRGIDLAK
;
A
#
# COMPACT_ATOMS: atom_id res chain seq x y z
N MET A 1 27.83 -10.17 9.97
CA MET A 1 26.54 -9.59 9.56
C MET A 1 26.32 -9.88 8.09
N LYS A 2 25.57 -10.94 7.75
CA LYS A 2 25.34 -11.34 6.35
C LYS A 2 24.22 -10.47 5.78
N CYS A 3 24.59 -9.44 5.04
CA CYS A 3 23.67 -8.71 4.18
C CYS A 3 23.41 -9.56 2.94
N SER A 4 22.28 -10.27 2.89
CA SER A 4 21.85 -11.05 1.73
C SER A 4 21.12 -10.16 0.72
N ILE A 5 21.89 -9.54 -0.17
CA ILE A 5 21.44 -8.65 -1.25
C ILE A 5 20.55 -9.39 -2.30
N ALA A 6 20.36 -10.71 -2.14
CA ALA A 6 19.45 -11.50 -2.98
C ALA A 6 17.96 -11.19 -2.77
N SER A 7 17.58 -10.57 -1.65
CA SER A 7 16.18 -10.23 -1.34
C SER A 7 15.62 -9.07 -2.18
N ASP A 8 16.47 -8.24 -2.79
CA ASP A 8 16.05 -6.97 -3.38
C ASP A 8 15.34 -7.15 -4.73
N LYS A 9 15.82 -8.10 -5.55
CA LYS A 9 15.29 -8.37 -6.89
C LYS A 9 13.85 -8.88 -6.89
N PHE A 10 13.49 -9.71 -5.90
CA PHE A 10 12.15 -10.27 -5.80
C PHE A 10 11.13 -9.24 -5.32
N ARG A 11 11.52 -8.36 -4.39
CA ARG A 11 10.64 -7.33 -3.81
C ARG A 11 10.19 -6.29 -4.82
N ARG A 12 11.09 -5.91 -5.73
CA ARG A 12 10.81 -4.94 -6.80
C ARG A 12 9.74 -5.42 -7.77
N LYS A 13 9.72 -6.72 -8.08
CA LYS A 13 8.77 -7.31 -9.04
C LYS A 13 7.32 -7.12 -8.61
N PHE A 14 7.01 -7.26 -7.32
CA PHE A 14 5.63 -7.13 -6.86
C PHE A 14 5.09 -5.69 -6.94
N ALA A 15 5.90 -4.71 -6.54
CA ALA A 15 5.52 -3.31 -6.66
C ALA A 15 5.33 -2.92 -8.13
N GLU A 16 6.28 -3.29 -9.00
CA GLU A 16 6.20 -3.07 -10.45
C GLU A 16 4.91 -3.67 -11.05
N GLN A 17 4.53 -4.89 -10.65
CA GLN A 17 3.28 -5.54 -11.09
C GLN A 17 2.02 -4.78 -10.64
N ILE A 18 2.00 -4.28 -9.41
CA ILE A 18 0.86 -3.47 -8.93
C ILE A 18 0.76 -2.18 -9.74
N GLU A 19 1.89 -1.50 -9.97
CA GLU A 19 1.89 -0.25 -10.76
C GLU A 19 1.41 -0.50 -12.20
N GLU A 20 1.77 -1.64 -12.80
CA GLU A 20 1.32 -2.04 -14.15
C GLU A 20 -0.19 -2.33 -14.21
N ILE A 21 -0.74 -3.01 -13.20
CA ILE A 21 -2.17 -3.36 -13.15
C ILE A 21 -3.05 -2.14 -12.83
N CYS A 22 -2.66 -1.35 -11.82
CA CYS A 22 -3.46 -0.24 -11.32
C CYS A 22 -3.25 1.06 -12.12
N GLY A 23 -2.10 1.21 -12.79
CA GLY A 23 -1.67 2.45 -13.43
C GLY A 23 -1.23 3.54 -12.44
N GLU A 24 -1.06 3.20 -11.16
CA GLU A 24 -0.70 4.12 -10.08
C GLU A 24 0.73 3.88 -9.63
N ARG A 25 1.51 4.94 -9.43
CA ARG A 25 2.90 4.81 -8.95
C ARG A 25 3.00 4.80 -7.43
N ILE A 26 2.78 3.62 -6.83
CA ILE A 26 2.91 3.41 -5.38
C ILE A 26 4.32 3.69 -4.85
N SER A 27 5.35 3.61 -5.70
CA SER A 27 6.73 4.00 -5.40
C SER A 27 6.86 5.46 -4.97
N LEU A 28 5.93 6.34 -5.34
CA LEU A 28 5.92 7.75 -4.92
C LEU A 28 5.51 7.94 -3.45
N CYS A 29 4.93 6.92 -2.81
CA CYS A 29 4.46 7.01 -1.43
C CYS A 29 5.65 7.10 -0.46
N TYR A 30 5.74 8.23 0.24
CA TYR A 30 6.72 8.51 1.28
C TYR A 30 6.22 8.28 2.72
N GLN A 31 5.11 7.53 2.88
CA GLN A 31 4.58 7.12 4.19
C GLN A 31 4.14 8.26 5.14
N CYS A 32 3.48 9.31 4.62
CA CYS A 32 2.92 10.38 5.48
C CYS A 32 1.75 9.98 6.39
N GLY A 33 1.09 8.83 6.15
CA GLY A 33 -0.02 8.34 6.97
C GLY A 33 -1.37 9.06 6.81
N LYS A 34 -1.48 10.06 5.94
CA LYS A 34 -2.73 10.85 5.77
C LYS A 34 -3.92 10.02 5.28
N CYS A 35 -3.67 8.99 4.47
CA CYS A 35 -4.70 8.03 4.05
C CYS A 35 -5.29 7.26 5.25
N SER A 36 -4.44 6.81 6.17
CA SER A 36 -4.84 6.11 7.38
C SER A 36 -5.59 7.02 8.34
N ALA A 37 -5.09 8.23 8.57
CA ALA A 37 -5.77 9.21 9.42
C ALA A 37 -7.15 9.65 8.87
N GLY A 38 -7.33 9.62 7.54
CA GLY A 38 -8.59 9.99 6.90
C GLY A 38 -9.57 8.84 6.71
N CYS A 39 -9.17 7.59 6.94
CA CYS A 39 -10.00 6.44 6.62
C CYS A 39 -11.06 6.21 7.73
N PRO A 40 -12.37 6.21 7.40
CA PRO A 40 -13.44 6.11 8.39
C PRO A 40 -13.60 4.69 8.97
N VAL A 41 -13.05 3.67 8.29
CA VAL A 41 -13.21 2.26 8.65
C VAL A 41 -11.96 1.64 9.29
N THR A 42 -10.99 2.48 9.69
CA THR A 42 -9.73 2.01 10.32
C THR A 42 -9.95 1.17 11.58
N TYR A 43 -11.03 1.41 12.31
CA TYR A 43 -11.38 0.66 13.52
C TYR A 43 -11.63 -0.84 13.25
N ALA A 44 -11.94 -1.21 12.01
CA ALA A 44 -12.18 -2.60 11.60
C ALA A 44 -11.00 -3.19 10.79
N MET A 45 -9.97 -2.40 10.50
CA MET A 45 -8.81 -2.79 9.70
C MET A 45 -7.77 -3.51 10.55
N ASP A 46 -7.21 -4.59 10.03
CA ASP A 46 -6.05 -5.28 10.62
C ASP A 46 -4.73 -4.54 10.34
N TYR A 47 -4.65 -3.83 9.20
CA TYR A 47 -3.54 -2.96 8.85
C TYR A 47 -4.06 -1.65 8.27
N LEU A 48 -3.43 -0.54 8.62
CA LEU A 48 -3.84 0.75 8.08
C LEU A 48 -3.51 0.85 6.57
N PRO A 49 -4.26 1.66 5.79
CA PRO A 49 -3.99 1.84 4.37
C PRO A 49 -2.52 2.17 4.05
N SER A 50 -1.88 3.03 4.86
CA SER A 50 -0.44 3.34 4.69
C SER A 50 0.47 2.13 4.85
N GLN A 51 0.12 1.21 5.76
CA GLN A 51 0.87 -0.02 6.00
C GLN A 51 0.70 -1.00 4.84
N ILE A 52 -0.51 -1.12 4.29
CA ILE A 52 -0.76 -1.93 3.08
C ILE A 52 0.07 -1.39 1.91
N THR A 53 0.05 -0.07 1.66
CA THR A 53 0.92 0.54 0.63
C THR A 53 2.39 0.25 0.90
N ARG A 54 2.83 0.26 2.17
CA ARG A 54 4.21 -0.07 2.52
C ARG A 54 4.55 -1.53 2.24
N PHE A 55 3.63 -2.46 2.52
CA PHE A 55 3.83 -3.87 2.21
C PHE A 55 3.95 -4.09 0.71
N ALA A 56 3.13 -3.41 -0.09
CA ALA A 56 3.24 -3.42 -1.54
C ALA A 56 4.62 -2.91 -2.02
N GLN A 57 5.08 -1.75 -1.52
CA GLN A 57 6.41 -1.21 -1.84
C GLN A 57 7.56 -2.16 -1.46
N LEU A 58 7.43 -2.87 -0.34
CA LEU A 58 8.46 -3.77 0.16
C LEU A 58 8.38 -5.18 -0.43
N GLY A 59 7.43 -5.44 -1.33
CA GLY A 59 7.20 -6.78 -1.87
C GLY A 59 6.78 -7.81 -0.83
N LEU A 60 6.15 -7.37 0.27
CA LEU A 60 5.62 -8.24 1.32
C LEU A 60 4.22 -8.74 0.94
N THR A 61 4.12 -9.40 -0.20
CA THR A 61 2.87 -9.85 -0.82
C THR A 61 2.02 -10.67 0.14
N ASP A 62 2.62 -11.60 0.89
CA ASP A 62 1.88 -12.45 1.84
C ASP A 62 1.16 -11.63 2.92
N LYS A 63 1.77 -10.55 3.41
CA LYS A 63 1.13 -9.68 4.41
C LYS A 63 0.02 -8.84 3.79
N ALA A 64 0.23 -8.31 2.59
CA ALA A 64 -0.77 -7.51 1.90
C ALA A 64 -2.00 -8.35 1.50
N MET A 65 -1.78 -9.56 0.97
CA MET A 65 -2.86 -10.43 0.45
C MET A 65 -3.66 -11.13 1.55
N LYS A 66 -3.05 -11.40 2.71
CA LYS A 66 -3.76 -12.00 3.87
C LYS A 66 -4.52 -10.96 4.70
N SER A 67 -4.39 -9.68 4.35
CA SER A 67 -5.03 -8.62 5.11
C SER A 67 -6.54 -8.56 4.88
N SER A 68 -7.32 -8.34 5.93
CA SER A 68 -8.76 -8.05 5.80
C SER A 68 -9.01 -6.63 5.30
N THR A 69 -8.05 -5.72 5.47
CA THR A 69 -8.15 -4.29 5.13
C THR A 69 -8.60 -4.04 3.69
N ILE A 70 -8.09 -4.81 2.73
CA ILE A 70 -8.45 -4.65 1.31
C ILE A 70 -9.92 -5.01 1.05
N TRP A 71 -10.50 -5.91 1.85
CA TRP A 71 -11.88 -6.39 1.70
C TRP A 71 -12.92 -5.52 2.40
N ILE A 72 -12.51 -4.77 3.42
CA ILE A 72 -13.40 -3.89 4.18
C ILE A 72 -13.33 -2.42 3.72
N CYS A 73 -12.51 -2.14 2.70
CA CYS A 73 -12.43 -0.81 2.11
C CYS A 73 -13.81 -0.37 1.61
N ALA A 74 -14.33 0.73 2.15
CA ALA A 74 -15.61 1.29 1.74
C ALA A 74 -15.56 2.07 0.41
N SER A 75 -14.40 2.10 -0.27
CA SER A 75 -14.16 2.86 -1.51
C SER A 75 -14.61 4.33 -1.43
N CYS A 76 -14.50 4.94 -0.25
CA CYS A 76 -14.98 6.30 0.02
C CYS A 76 -14.10 7.42 -0.56
N GLN A 77 -13.01 7.07 -1.26
CA GLN A 77 -12.09 7.99 -1.95
C GLN A 77 -11.36 9.05 -1.10
N THR A 78 -11.58 9.07 0.22
CA THR A 78 -10.96 10.07 1.12
C THR A 78 -9.43 10.02 1.09
N CYS A 79 -8.86 8.82 1.03
CA CYS A 79 -7.41 8.61 0.96
C CYS A 79 -6.80 9.18 -0.34
N SER A 80 -7.44 8.96 -1.48
CA SER A 80 -7.00 9.40 -2.80
C SER A 80 -7.03 10.93 -2.91
N VAL A 81 -8.14 11.56 -2.53
CA VAL A 81 -8.30 13.03 -2.58
C VAL A 81 -7.28 13.74 -1.68
N ARG A 82 -6.93 13.15 -0.54
CA ARG A 82 -6.04 13.79 0.44
C ARG A 82 -4.56 13.50 0.18
N CYS A 83 -4.22 12.59 -0.72
CA CYS A 83 -2.85 12.15 -0.95
C CYS A 83 -1.99 13.28 -1.52
N PRO A 84 -0.94 13.75 -0.80
CA PRO A 84 -0.09 14.84 -1.28
C PRO A 84 0.82 14.42 -2.46
N ARG A 85 0.92 13.12 -2.72
CA ARG A 85 1.66 12.55 -3.85
C ARG A 85 0.76 12.23 -5.05
N GLY A 86 -0.54 12.47 -4.93
CA GLY A 86 -1.51 12.22 -5.99
C GLY A 86 -1.75 10.74 -6.31
N ILE A 87 -1.44 9.84 -5.37
CA ILE A 87 -1.69 8.40 -5.55
C ILE A 87 -3.16 8.12 -5.28
N ASP A 88 -3.83 7.42 -6.20
CA ASP A 88 -5.17 6.90 -5.97
C ASP A 88 -5.08 5.55 -5.21
N LEU A 89 -5.43 5.56 -3.92
CA LEU A 89 -5.37 4.35 -3.07
C LEU A 89 -6.64 3.50 -3.12
N ALA A 90 -7.74 4.03 -3.66
CA ALA A 90 -9.04 3.37 -3.64
C ALA A 90 -9.40 2.72 -4.99
N LYS A 91 -8.46 2.74 -5.94
CA LYS A 91 -8.53 2.07 -7.24
C LYS A 91 -7.95 0.67 -7.14
#